data_AF-A0A6L6BWB2-F1
#
_entry.id   AF-A0A6L6BWB2-F1
#
_cell.length_a   1.000
_cell.length_b   1.000
_cell.length_c   1.000
_cell.angle_alpha   90.00
_cell.angle_beta   90.00
_cell.angle_gamma   90.00
#
_symmetry.space_group_name_H-M   'P 1'
#
loop_
_entity.id
_entity.type
_entity.pdbx_description
1 polymer ?
#
loop_
_entity_poly.entity_id
_entity_poly.type
_entity_poly.pdbx_seq_one_letter_code
_entity_poly.pdbx_strand_id
1 'polypeptide(L)'
;MDPAPTPQQTDPDQPQAPLADSAVLEQLLFEMKKVIVGQDRAIERLLTCLLAGGHCLLESVPGLAKTLSAETMALSVGGTFSRIQFTPDLLPADVVGTRIYRASSESFDVELGPIFANFVLADEINRAPAKVQSALLEVMAEQQVTIGGTTHKLDGPFIVLATQNPIESEGVYPLPEAQRDRFLMKVVLGYPSPAEEVEIVQRMGTAAPEA
;
A
#
# COMPACT_ATOMS: atom_id res chain seq x y z
N MET A 1 -6.83 42.75 44.24
CA MET A 1 -6.34 42.98 42.87
C MET A 1 -5.26 41.94 42.66
N ASP A 2 -5.66 40.72 42.33
CA ASP A 2 -4.74 39.62 42.07
C ASP A 2 -4.25 39.70 40.61
N PRO A 3 -2.96 39.50 40.33
CA PRO A 3 -2.49 39.51 38.95
C PRO A 3 -2.96 38.21 38.27
N ALA A 4 -3.53 38.36 37.08
CA ALA A 4 -3.92 37.25 36.22
C ALA A 4 -2.70 36.39 35.83
N PRO A 5 -2.83 35.06 35.73
CA PRO A 5 -1.73 34.20 35.31
C PRO A 5 -1.40 34.47 33.84
N THR A 6 -0.12 34.71 33.57
CA THR A 6 0.41 34.85 32.22
C THR A 6 0.23 33.53 31.45
N PRO A 7 -0.22 33.54 30.18
CA PRO A 7 -0.31 32.32 29.38
C PRO A 7 1.09 31.77 29.14
N GLN A 8 1.33 30.52 29.56
CA GLN A 8 2.52 29.77 29.17
C GLN A 8 2.50 29.58 27.65
N GLN A 9 3.44 30.21 26.95
CA GLN A 9 3.77 29.90 25.56
C GLN A 9 4.34 28.49 25.51
N THR A 10 3.64 27.57 24.85
CA THR A 10 4.17 26.26 24.47
C THR A 10 5.18 26.47 23.36
N ASP A 11 6.46 26.24 23.69
CA ASP A 11 7.58 26.26 22.75
C ASP A 11 7.38 25.12 21.71
N PRO A 12 7.34 25.41 20.40
CA PRO A 12 7.07 24.41 19.35
C PRO A 12 8.25 23.45 19.08
N ASP A 13 9.37 23.57 19.77
CA ASP A 13 10.62 22.84 19.51
C ASP A 13 11.02 21.86 20.64
N GLN A 14 10.06 21.44 21.47
CA GLN A 14 10.28 20.34 22.40
C GLN A 14 10.08 18.99 21.67
N PRO A 15 11.06 18.06 21.72
CA PRO A 15 10.85 16.72 21.20
C PRO A 15 9.67 16.07 21.92
N GLN A 16 8.55 15.89 21.23
CA GLN A 16 7.43 15.11 21.75
C GLN A 16 7.93 13.70 22.07
N ALA A 17 7.56 13.19 23.24
CA ALA A 17 8.21 12.04 23.85
C ALA A 17 8.08 10.76 22.99
N PRO A 18 9.17 10.00 22.73
CA PRO A 18 9.15 8.77 21.91
C PRO A 18 8.19 7.68 22.39
N LEU A 19 7.70 7.79 23.63
CA LEU A 19 6.78 6.85 24.26
C LEU A 19 5.36 6.92 23.66
N ALA A 20 4.92 8.08 23.18
CA ALA A 20 3.60 8.23 22.58
C ALA A 20 3.54 7.54 21.20
N ASP A 21 4.58 7.74 20.39
CA ASP A 21 4.70 7.13 19.06
C ASP A 21 4.85 5.60 19.15
N SER A 22 5.56 5.10 20.17
CA SER A 22 5.69 3.67 20.43
C SER A 22 4.34 3.01 20.76
N ALA A 23 3.51 3.68 21.57
CA ALA A 23 2.20 3.14 21.96
C ALA A 23 1.23 3.05 20.77
N VAL A 24 1.27 4.05 19.86
CA VAL A 24 0.47 4.03 18.62
C VAL A 24 0.95 2.92 17.69
N LEU A 25 2.26 2.73 17.56
CA LEU A 25 2.82 1.64 16.74
C LEU A 25 2.47 0.26 17.29
N GLU A 26 2.51 0.08 18.61
CA GLU A 26 2.09 -1.16 19.27
C GLU A 26 0.60 -1.46 19.07
N GLN A 27 -0.26 -0.44 19.14
CA GLN A 27 -1.68 -0.57 18.84
C GLN A 27 -1.89 -1.00 17.39
N LEU A 28 -1.18 -0.38 16.45
CA LEU A 28 -1.33 -0.70 15.04
C LEU A 28 -0.81 -2.11 14.71
N LEU A 29 0.31 -2.52 15.31
CA LEU A 29 0.80 -3.90 15.29
C LEU A 29 -0.26 -4.87 15.82
N PHE A 30 -0.91 -4.54 16.93
CA PHE A 30 -1.93 -5.36 17.54
C PHE A 30 -3.14 -5.54 16.61
N GLU A 31 -3.65 -4.46 16.01
CA GLU A 31 -4.75 -4.52 15.04
C GLU A 31 -4.40 -5.39 13.82
N MET A 32 -3.20 -5.22 13.26
CA MET A 32 -2.74 -6.04 12.13
C MET A 32 -2.64 -7.53 12.50
N LYS A 33 -2.23 -7.89 13.73
CA LYS A 33 -2.12 -9.28 14.19
C LYS A 33 -3.48 -9.95 14.46
N LYS A 34 -4.55 -9.17 14.66
CA LYS A 34 -5.91 -9.75 14.74
C LYS A 34 -6.34 -10.33 13.40
N VAL A 35 -5.91 -9.68 12.32
CA VAL A 35 -6.32 -9.99 10.96
C VAL A 35 -5.37 -10.99 10.29
N ILE A 36 -4.08 -10.88 10.59
CA ILE A 36 -3.01 -11.63 9.91
C ILE A 36 -2.44 -12.67 10.87
N VAL A 37 -2.67 -13.95 10.56
CA VAL A 37 -2.18 -15.08 11.36
C VAL A 37 -0.81 -15.53 10.88
N GLY A 38 0.13 -15.72 11.81
CA GLY A 38 1.39 -16.43 11.54
C GLY A 38 2.44 -15.65 10.73
N GLN A 39 2.25 -14.35 10.54
CA GLN A 39 3.13 -13.53 9.69
C GLN A 39 3.68 -12.30 10.43
N ASP A 40 4.01 -12.42 11.72
CA ASP A 40 4.55 -11.33 12.54
C ASP A 40 5.69 -10.56 11.86
N ARG A 41 6.65 -11.31 11.30
CA ARG A 41 7.81 -10.74 10.62
C ARG A 41 7.44 -9.99 9.33
N ALA A 42 6.37 -10.39 8.65
CA ALA A 42 5.89 -9.67 7.48
C ALA A 42 5.26 -8.34 7.89
N ILE A 43 4.45 -8.34 8.95
CA ILE A 43 3.81 -7.15 9.52
C ILE A 43 4.87 -6.14 9.95
N GLU A 44 5.87 -6.57 10.73
CA GLU A 44 6.96 -5.70 11.17
C GLU A 44 7.71 -5.04 10.00
N ARG A 45 7.93 -5.79 8.91
CA ARG A 45 8.58 -5.27 7.70
C ARG A 45 7.70 -4.29 6.93
N LEU A 46 6.40 -4.57 6.83
CA LEU A 46 5.43 -3.64 6.22
C LEU A 46 5.41 -2.31 6.98
N LEU A 47 5.40 -2.36 8.31
CA LEU A 47 5.44 -1.17 9.15
C LEU A 47 6.76 -0.42 9.05
N THR A 48 7.88 -1.15 9.05
CA THR A 48 9.20 -0.53 8.84
C THR A 48 9.26 0.16 7.47
N CYS A 49 8.67 -0.47 6.43
CA CYS A 49 8.58 0.10 5.10
C CYS A 49 7.72 1.38 5.08
N LEU A 50 6.58 1.37 5.77
CA LEU A 50 5.71 2.53 5.95
C LEU A 50 6.43 3.69 6.64
N LEU A 51 7.08 3.44 7.77
CA LEU A 51 7.81 4.45 8.54
C LEU A 51 9.00 5.03 7.75
N ALA A 52 9.61 4.23 6.89
CA ALA A 52 10.69 4.66 6.00
C ALA A 52 10.19 5.35 4.72
N GLY A 53 8.88 5.45 4.50
CA GLY A 53 8.28 6.02 3.28
C GLY A 53 8.61 5.21 2.02
N GLY A 54 8.92 3.93 2.17
CA GLY A 54 9.31 3.05 1.07
C GLY A 54 8.16 2.20 0.54
N HIS A 55 8.45 1.50 -0.56
CA HIS A 55 7.53 0.53 -1.17
C HIS A 55 7.99 -0.91 -0.93
N CYS A 56 7.04 -1.84 -0.89
CA CYS A 56 7.33 -3.23 -0.53
C CYS A 56 6.92 -4.20 -1.65
N LEU A 57 7.80 -5.14 -1.96
CA LEU A 57 7.55 -6.26 -2.88
C LEU A 57 7.27 -7.54 -2.07
N LEU A 58 6.06 -8.08 -2.22
CA LEU A 58 5.54 -9.25 -1.50
C LEU A 58 5.55 -10.49 -2.41
N GLU A 59 6.56 -11.34 -2.26
CA GLU A 59 6.60 -12.64 -2.93
C GLU A 59 5.85 -13.68 -2.11
N SER A 60 4.94 -14.43 -2.73
CA SER A 60 4.02 -15.30 -2.02
C SER A 60 3.29 -16.23 -2.96
N VAL A 61 2.73 -17.27 -2.38
CA VAL A 61 1.66 -18.06 -2.97
C VAL A 61 0.29 -17.38 -2.80
N PRO A 62 -0.70 -17.65 -3.67
CA PRO A 62 -2.06 -17.14 -3.53
C PRO A 62 -2.70 -17.56 -2.20
N GLY A 63 -3.61 -16.72 -1.67
CA GLY A 63 -4.45 -17.08 -0.52
C GLY A 63 -3.91 -16.70 0.87
N LEU A 64 -2.80 -15.98 0.98
CA LEU A 64 -2.19 -15.61 2.28
C LEU A 64 -2.71 -14.29 2.89
N ALA A 65 -3.99 -13.98 2.70
CA ALA A 65 -4.68 -12.79 3.25
C ALA A 65 -4.02 -11.42 2.98
N LYS A 66 -3.11 -11.30 2.00
CA LYS A 66 -2.36 -10.06 1.72
C LYS A 66 -3.22 -8.83 1.49
N THR A 67 -4.34 -9.01 0.79
CA THR A 67 -5.26 -7.93 0.50
C THR A 67 -5.83 -7.34 1.77
N LEU A 68 -6.28 -8.21 2.66
CA LEU A 68 -6.80 -7.84 3.95
C LEU A 68 -5.71 -7.18 4.81
N SER A 69 -4.48 -7.69 4.77
CA SER A 69 -3.33 -7.07 5.46
C SER A 69 -3.07 -5.62 5.00
N ALA A 70 -3.09 -5.38 3.70
CA ALA A 70 -2.83 -4.08 3.10
C ALA A 70 -3.96 -3.09 3.39
N GLU A 71 -5.20 -3.54 3.27
CA GLU A 71 -6.40 -2.76 3.56
C GLU A 71 -6.48 -2.38 5.05
N THR A 72 -6.32 -3.35 5.95
CA THR A 72 -6.28 -3.10 7.39
C THR A 72 -5.20 -2.09 7.75
N MET A 73 -3.99 -2.23 7.20
CA MET A 73 -2.92 -1.26 7.47
C MET A 73 -3.29 0.16 7.02
N ALA A 74 -3.89 0.29 5.83
CA ALA A 74 -4.31 1.59 5.30
C ALA A 74 -5.38 2.25 6.19
N LEU A 75 -6.39 1.49 6.58
CA LEU A 75 -7.48 1.95 7.42
C LEU A 75 -6.99 2.32 8.83
N SER A 76 -6.09 1.52 9.42
CA SER A 76 -5.55 1.77 10.76
C SER A 76 -4.72 3.06 10.86
N VAL A 77 -4.14 3.55 9.76
CA VAL A 77 -3.44 4.85 9.72
C VAL A 77 -4.31 6.00 9.24
N GLY A 78 -5.61 5.77 8.98
CA GLY A 78 -6.53 6.77 8.45
C GLY A 78 -6.27 7.15 6.98
N GLY A 79 -5.60 6.28 6.23
CA GLY A 79 -5.33 6.46 4.80
C GLY A 79 -6.41 5.88 3.89
N THR A 80 -6.34 6.23 2.62
CA THR A 80 -7.14 5.61 1.55
C THR A 80 -6.45 4.35 1.02
N PHE A 81 -7.26 3.35 0.64
CA PHE A 81 -6.80 2.09 0.08
C PHE A 81 -7.31 1.91 -1.34
N SER A 82 -6.45 1.39 -2.22
CA SER A 82 -6.80 1.01 -3.58
C SER A 82 -6.12 -0.30 -3.96
N ARG A 83 -6.84 -1.16 -4.67
CA ARG A 83 -6.33 -2.43 -5.18
C ARG A 83 -6.33 -2.41 -6.70
N ILE A 84 -5.19 -2.73 -7.30
CA ILE A 84 -5.00 -2.86 -8.73
C ILE A 84 -4.58 -4.29 -9.01
N GLN A 85 -5.42 -5.03 -9.71
CA GLN A 85 -5.07 -6.36 -10.21
C GLN A 85 -4.30 -6.20 -11.53
N PHE A 86 -3.06 -6.66 -11.57
CA PHE A 86 -2.28 -6.64 -12.80
C PHE A 86 -2.67 -7.83 -13.67
N THR A 87 -3.04 -7.53 -14.91
CA THR A 87 -3.46 -8.51 -15.91
C THR A 87 -2.72 -8.25 -17.23
N PRO A 88 -2.64 -9.25 -18.14
CA PRO A 88 -1.91 -9.09 -19.40
C PRO A 88 -2.48 -8.00 -20.34
N ASP A 89 -3.75 -7.65 -20.18
CA ASP A 89 -4.49 -6.66 -20.97
C ASP A 89 -4.52 -5.27 -20.33
N LEU A 90 -4.02 -5.12 -19.10
CA LEU A 90 -3.99 -3.85 -18.40
C LEU A 90 -3.16 -2.82 -19.18
N LEU A 91 -3.63 -1.58 -19.26
CA LEU A 91 -2.93 -0.47 -19.88
C LEU A 91 -2.35 0.48 -18.81
N PRO A 92 -1.28 1.24 -19.12
CA PRO A 92 -0.77 2.26 -18.20
C PRO A 92 -1.84 3.26 -17.75
N ALA A 93 -2.74 3.64 -18.66
CA ALA A 93 -3.83 4.57 -18.38
C ALA A 93 -4.84 4.03 -17.36
N ASP A 94 -5.01 2.70 -17.25
CA ASP A 94 -5.88 2.08 -16.25
C ASP A 94 -5.29 2.14 -14.84
N VAL A 95 -3.97 2.37 -14.72
CA VAL A 95 -3.27 2.55 -13.44
C VAL A 95 -3.22 4.03 -13.07
N VAL A 96 -2.76 4.87 -14.01
CA VAL A 96 -2.45 6.28 -13.71
C VAL A 96 -3.63 7.22 -13.94
N GLY A 97 -4.56 6.85 -14.81
CA GLY A 97 -5.69 7.68 -15.23
C GLY A 97 -5.59 8.09 -16.70
N THR A 98 -6.69 8.68 -17.19
CA THR A 98 -6.86 9.01 -18.60
C THR A 98 -7.62 10.31 -18.80
N ARG A 99 -7.61 10.84 -20.03
CA ARG A 99 -8.50 11.93 -20.41
C ARG A 99 -9.78 11.36 -20.99
N ILE A 100 -10.91 11.79 -20.45
CA ILE A 100 -12.24 11.44 -20.94
C ILE A 100 -12.89 12.64 -21.61
N TYR A 101 -13.60 12.40 -22.70
CA TYR A 101 -14.43 13.44 -23.34
C TYR A 101 -15.82 13.43 -22.71
N ARG A 102 -16.21 14.53 -22.05
CA ARG A 102 -17.58 14.71 -21.53
C ARG A 102 -18.42 15.41 -22.59
N ALA A 103 -19.30 14.64 -23.24
CA ALA A 103 -20.22 15.18 -24.25
C ALA A 103 -21.17 16.25 -23.70
N SER A 104 -21.52 16.20 -22.41
CA SER A 104 -22.41 17.18 -21.77
C SER A 104 -21.82 18.60 -21.69
N SER A 105 -20.49 18.71 -21.66
CA SER A 105 -19.77 19.98 -21.57
C SER A 105 -18.87 20.25 -22.77
N GLU A 106 -18.89 19.37 -23.77
CA GLU A 106 -18.02 19.38 -24.95
C GLU A 106 -16.53 19.58 -24.60
N SER A 107 -16.10 19.02 -23.46
CA SER A 107 -14.78 19.26 -22.89
C SER A 107 -14.06 17.96 -22.55
N PHE A 108 -12.74 18.00 -22.57
CA PHE A 108 -11.90 16.92 -22.06
C PHE A 108 -11.65 17.13 -20.56
N ASP A 109 -11.97 16.12 -19.76
CA ASP A 109 -11.71 16.07 -18.34
C ASP A 109 -10.68 14.97 -18.02
N VAL A 110 -10.05 15.04 -16.85
CA VAL A 110 -9.11 14.03 -16.39
C VAL A 110 -9.83 13.11 -15.40
N GLU A 111 -9.78 11.81 -15.67
CA GLU A 111 -10.20 10.78 -14.73
C GLU A 111 -8.94 10.17 -14.11
N LEU A 112 -8.76 10.40 -12.81
CA LEU A 112 -7.60 9.91 -12.07
C LEU A 112 -7.70 8.39 -11.88
N GLY A 113 -6.58 7.71 -12.05
CA GLY A 113 -6.51 6.26 -11.90
C GLY A 113 -6.52 5.80 -10.44
N PRO A 114 -6.61 4.47 -10.23
CA PRO A 114 -6.60 3.87 -8.89
C PRO A 114 -5.27 4.07 -8.13
N ILE A 115 -4.22 4.59 -8.76
CA ILE A 115 -2.96 4.91 -8.09
C ILE A 115 -3.08 6.08 -7.10
N PHE A 116 -4.12 6.90 -7.22
CA PHE A 116 -4.38 8.04 -6.33
C PHE A 116 -5.05 7.56 -5.02
N ALA A 117 -4.28 6.84 -4.22
CA ALA A 117 -4.62 6.42 -2.86
C ALA A 117 -3.36 6.40 -1.99
N ASN A 118 -3.49 6.44 -0.66
CA ASN A 118 -2.34 6.38 0.25
C ASN A 118 -1.66 5.01 0.23
N PHE A 119 -2.46 3.94 0.11
CA PHE A 119 -2.00 2.57 0.02
C PHE A 119 -2.51 1.93 -1.25
N VAL A 120 -1.59 1.50 -2.11
CA VAL A 120 -1.91 0.81 -3.35
C VAL A 120 -1.40 -0.62 -3.29
N LEU A 121 -2.31 -1.58 -3.33
CA LEU A 121 -1.97 -2.99 -3.54
C LEU A 121 -1.91 -3.28 -5.03
N ALA A 122 -0.71 -3.47 -5.57
CA ALA A 122 -0.48 -3.88 -6.95
C ALA A 122 -0.34 -5.41 -7.02
N ASP A 123 -1.46 -6.10 -7.20
CA ASP A 123 -1.54 -7.55 -7.11
C ASP A 123 -1.07 -8.20 -8.42
N GLU A 124 -0.16 -9.17 -8.32
CA GLU A 124 0.44 -9.93 -9.42
C GLU A 124 1.12 -9.03 -10.46
N ILE A 125 1.96 -8.08 -10.00
CA ILE A 125 2.65 -7.11 -10.85
C ILE A 125 3.39 -7.76 -12.03
N ASN A 126 3.84 -9.01 -11.86
CA ASN A 126 4.49 -9.82 -12.88
C ASN A 126 3.56 -10.30 -14.00
N ARG A 127 2.24 -10.09 -13.95
CA ARG A 127 1.30 -10.49 -15.02
C ARG A 127 1.03 -9.39 -16.05
N ALA A 128 1.32 -8.14 -15.74
CA ALA A 128 1.13 -7.05 -16.70
C ALA A 128 2.39 -6.82 -17.57
N PRO A 129 2.23 -6.28 -18.78
CA PRO A 129 3.36 -5.93 -19.63
C PRO A 129 4.32 -4.93 -18.97
N ALA A 130 5.58 -4.95 -19.38
CA ALA A 130 6.63 -4.08 -18.84
C ALA A 130 6.30 -2.57 -18.89
N LYS A 131 5.47 -2.13 -19.85
CA LYS A 131 5.01 -0.72 -19.93
C LYS A 131 4.12 -0.32 -18.75
N VAL A 132 3.25 -1.22 -18.30
CA VAL A 132 2.36 -1.00 -17.15
C VAL A 132 3.16 -1.01 -15.86
N GLN A 133 4.08 -1.97 -15.73
CA GLN A 133 5.03 -2.03 -14.61
C GLN A 133 5.84 -0.74 -14.53
N SER A 134 6.35 -0.24 -15.65
CA SER A 134 7.14 0.99 -15.72
C SER A 134 6.31 2.21 -15.29
N ALA A 135 5.04 2.29 -15.70
CA ALA A 135 4.16 3.37 -15.27
C ALA A 135 3.98 3.39 -13.74
N LEU A 136 3.72 2.24 -13.11
CA LEU A 136 3.66 2.13 -11.65
C LEU A 136 4.97 2.55 -10.97
N LEU A 137 6.11 2.07 -11.48
CA LEU A 137 7.43 2.37 -10.93
C LEU A 137 7.83 3.84 -11.10
N GLU A 138 7.36 4.50 -12.16
CA GLU A 138 7.53 5.94 -12.35
C GLU A 138 6.75 6.71 -11.28
N VAL A 139 5.50 6.35 -11.01
CA VAL A 139 4.72 6.98 -9.93
C VAL A 139 5.37 6.77 -8.57
N MET A 140 5.92 5.57 -8.31
CA MET A 140 6.67 5.28 -7.09
C MET A 140 7.87 6.21 -6.91
N ALA A 141 8.61 6.49 -7.98
CA ALA A 141 9.80 7.35 -7.92
C ALA A 141 9.45 8.84 -7.82
N GLU A 142 8.46 9.29 -8.59
CA GLU A 142 8.18 10.72 -8.77
C GLU A 142 7.06 11.24 -7.86
N GLN A 143 6.23 10.36 -7.31
CA GLN A 143 5.04 10.69 -6.49
C GLN A 143 4.09 11.70 -7.16
N GLN A 144 4.07 11.69 -8.49
CA GLN A 144 3.19 12.49 -9.33
C GLN A 144 2.96 11.81 -10.68
N VAL A 145 1.88 12.19 -11.36
CA VAL A 145 1.54 11.72 -12.71
C VAL A 145 1.20 12.93 -13.57
N THR A 146 1.65 12.96 -14.82
CA THR A 146 1.20 13.97 -15.79
C THR A 146 0.22 13.35 -16.79
N ILE A 147 -1.03 13.83 -16.79
CA ILE A 147 -2.10 13.37 -17.67
C ILE A 147 -2.54 14.55 -18.53
N GLY A 148 -2.42 14.42 -19.86
CA GLY A 148 -2.91 15.45 -20.76
C GLY A 148 -2.20 16.81 -20.69
N GLY A 149 -0.99 16.86 -20.13
CA GLY A 149 -0.23 18.09 -19.89
C GLY A 149 -0.45 18.71 -18.51
N THR A 150 -1.33 18.15 -17.68
CA THR A 150 -1.54 18.57 -16.29
C THR A 150 -0.89 17.58 -15.34
N THR A 151 -0.06 18.07 -14.42
CA THR A 151 0.59 17.25 -13.39
C THR A 151 -0.28 17.18 -12.14
N HIS A 152 -0.52 15.96 -11.67
CA HIS A 152 -1.28 15.62 -10.47
C HIS A 152 -0.33 14.97 -9.46
N LYS A 153 -0.22 15.56 -8.27
CA LYS A 153 0.59 14.99 -7.18
C LYS A 153 -0.22 13.97 -6.41
N LEU A 154 0.46 12.96 -5.86
CA LEU A 154 -0.16 12.00 -4.95
C LEU A 154 -0.16 12.55 -3.53
N ASP A 155 -1.20 12.19 -2.78
CA ASP A 155 -1.32 12.55 -1.37
C ASP A 155 -0.37 11.68 -0.51
N GLY A 156 0.30 12.31 0.46
CA GLY A 156 1.18 11.62 1.40
C GLY A 156 0.41 11.09 2.63
N PRO A 157 0.80 9.94 3.20
CA PRO A 157 1.82 9.00 2.72
C PRO A 157 1.35 8.24 1.47
N PHE A 158 2.28 7.88 0.58
CA PHE A 158 2.01 7.05 -0.61
C PHE A 158 2.88 5.80 -0.59
N ILE A 159 2.25 4.62 -0.51
CA ILE A 159 2.93 3.33 -0.41
C ILE A 159 2.32 2.34 -1.40
N VAL A 160 3.19 1.73 -2.20
CA VAL A 160 2.85 0.59 -3.05
C VAL A 160 3.29 -0.70 -2.37
N LEU A 161 2.34 -1.62 -2.23
CA LEU A 161 2.56 -3.02 -1.89
C LEU A 161 2.36 -3.84 -3.16
N ALA A 162 3.44 -4.21 -3.84
CA ALA A 162 3.36 -5.02 -5.05
C ALA A 162 3.46 -6.49 -4.71
N THR A 163 2.64 -7.35 -5.30
CA THR A 163 2.72 -8.80 -5.08
C THR A 163 3.24 -9.52 -6.31
N GLN A 164 4.01 -10.58 -6.10
CA GLN A 164 4.43 -11.48 -7.18
C GLN A 164 4.24 -12.94 -6.76
N ASN A 165 3.77 -13.76 -7.71
CA ASN A 165 3.70 -15.20 -7.56
C ASN A 165 4.90 -15.86 -8.27
N PRO A 166 5.81 -16.53 -7.56
CA PRO A 166 7.02 -17.09 -8.17
C PRO A 166 6.77 -18.37 -8.99
N ILE A 167 5.60 -19.01 -8.87
CA ILE A 167 5.32 -20.35 -9.45
C ILE A 167 4.54 -20.24 -10.76
N GLU A 168 4.14 -19.04 -11.18
CA GLU A 168 3.27 -18.86 -12.33
C GLU A 168 4.04 -19.06 -13.65
N SER A 169 3.53 -19.94 -14.51
CA SER A 169 4.25 -20.40 -15.71
C SER A 169 3.77 -19.77 -17.02
N GLU A 170 2.61 -19.12 -17.04
CA GLU A 170 2.01 -18.51 -18.24
C GLU A 170 1.78 -17.01 -18.07
N GLY A 171 2.09 -16.23 -19.11
CA GLY A 171 1.78 -14.80 -19.14
C GLY A 171 2.57 -13.95 -18.14
N VAL A 172 3.78 -14.41 -17.76
CA VAL A 172 4.60 -13.74 -16.74
C VAL A 172 5.70 -12.88 -17.35
N TYR A 173 5.72 -11.61 -16.96
CA TYR A 173 6.73 -10.60 -17.22
C TYR A 173 7.51 -10.33 -15.92
N PRO A 174 8.63 -11.03 -15.68
CA PRO A 174 9.39 -10.85 -14.44
C PRO A 174 9.94 -9.43 -14.35
N LEU A 175 9.88 -8.82 -13.16
CA LEU A 175 10.53 -7.53 -12.97
C LEU A 175 12.06 -7.70 -13.06
N PRO A 176 12.73 -6.96 -13.97
CA PRO A 176 14.18 -6.88 -14.01
C PRO A 176 14.75 -6.43 -12.65
N GLU A 177 15.98 -6.82 -12.36
CA GLU A 177 16.66 -6.48 -11.10
C GLU A 177 16.65 -4.97 -10.83
N ALA A 178 16.96 -4.16 -11.84
CA ALA A 178 16.94 -2.70 -11.75
C ALA A 178 15.55 -2.10 -11.42
N GLN A 179 14.47 -2.81 -11.73
CA GLN A 179 13.12 -2.40 -11.36
C GLN A 179 12.76 -2.84 -9.94
N ARG A 180 13.20 -4.04 -9.55
CA ARG A 180 13.04 -4.55 -8.18
C ARG A 180 13.75 -3.70 -7.14
N ASP A 181 14.88 -3.08 -7.50
CA ASP A 181 15.65 -2.20 -6.61
C ASP A 181 14.89 -0.93 -6.18
N ARG A 182 13.81 -0.57 -6.87
CA ARG A 182 12.92 0.54 -6.47
C ARG A 182 12.01 0.20 -5.28
N PHE A 183 11.96 -1.08 -4.88
CA PHE A 183 11.29 -1.49 -3.66
C PHE A 183 12.29 -1.50 -2.52
N LEU A 184 11.96 -0.80 -1.43
CA LEU A 184 12.80 -0.75 -0.23
C LEU A 184 12.98 -2.13 0.40
N MET A 185 11.92 -2.95 0.37
CA MET A 185 11.95 -4.30 0.94
C MET A 185 11.34 -5.32 0.00
N LYS A 186 11.97 -6.50 -0.05
CA LYS A 186 11.35 -7.74 -0.54
C LYS A 186 10.99 -8.63 0.64
N VAL A 187 9.71 -8.91 0.81
CA VAL A 187 9.18 -9.80 1.86
C VAL A 187 8.69 -11.07 1.18
N VAL A 188 9.26 -12.20 1.59
CA VAL A 188 8.83 -13.53 1.14
C VAL A 188 7.89 -14.11 2.19
N LEU A 189 6.66 -14.41 1.78
CA LEU A 189 5.63 -15.03 2.61
C LEU A 189 5.61 -16.53 2.31
N GLY A 190 5.93 -17.33 3.33
CA GLY A 190 5.83 -18.79 3.26
C GLY A 190 4.40 -19.27 3.54
N TYR A 191 4.16 -20.55 3.29
CA TYR A 191 2.91 -21.19 3.73
C TYR A 191 2.79 -21.15 5.25
N PRO A 192 1.58 -20.89 5.79
CA PRO A 192 1.33 -21.02 7.21
C PRO A 192 1.58 -22.46 7.66
N SER A 193 1.99 -22.62 8.91
CA SER A 193 2.00 -23.91 9.58
C SER A 193 0.58 -24.49 9.66
N PRO A 194 0.42 -25.81 9.83
CA PRO A 194 -0.91 -26.42 9.95
C PRO A 194 -1.77 -25.81 11.07
N ALA A 195 -1.14 -25.36 12.16
CA ALA A 195 -1.84 -24.69 13.26
C ALA A 195 -2.34 -23.30 12.85
N GLU A 196 -1.52 -22.53 12.12
CA GLU A 196 -1.89 -21.21 11.59
C GLU A 196 -2.95 -21.33 10.49
N GLU A 197 -2.90 -22.38 9.66
CA GLU A 197 -3.91 -22.64 8.63
C GLU A 197 -5.28 -22.96 9.24
N VAL A 198 -5.32 -23.77 10.30
CA VAL A 198 -6.55 -24.02 11.07
C VAL A 198 -7.09 -22.73 11.67
N GLU A 199 -6.23 -21.90 12.24
CA GLU A 199 -6.62 -20.59 12.80
C GLU A 199 -7.16 -19.65 11.72
N ILE A 200 -6.55 -19.60 10.53
CA ILE A 200 -7.04 -18.82 9.38
C ILE A 200 -8.44 -19.30 8.97
N VAL A 201 -8.65 -20.61 8.86
CA VAL A 201 -9.96 -21.19 8.51
C VAL A 201 -11.00 -20.89 9.60
N GLN A 202 -10.63 -20.97 10.87
CA GLN A 202 -11.54 -20.63 11.97
C GLN A 202 -11.95 -19.15 11.93
N ARG A 203 -10.99 -18.23 11.73
CA ARG A 203 -11.26 -16.79 11.66
C ARG A 203 -12.08 -16.42 10.41
N MET A 204 -11.71 -16.92 9.23
CA MET A 204 -12.43 -16.60 7.99
C MET A 204 -13.76 -17.35 7.83
N GLY A 205 -13.92 -18.50 8.50
CA GLY A 205 -15.10 -19.35 8.39
C GLY A 205 -16.31 -18.90 9.23
N THR A 206 -16.12 -18.04 10.24
CA THR A 206 -17.21 -17.61 11.14
C THR A 206 -17.71 -16.19 10.90
N ALA A 207 -16.83 -15.25 10.54
CA ALA A 207 -17.12 -13.88 10.06
C ALA A 207 -15.79 -13.22 9.66
N ALA A 208 -15.74 -12.46 8.57
CA ALA A 208 -14.52 -11.73 8.21
C ALA A 208 -14.11 -10.80 9.38
N PRO A 209 -12.85 -10.82 9.84
CA PRO A 209 -12.42 -9.95 10.92
C PRO A 209 -12.50 -8.49 10.45
N GLU A 210 -13.26 -7.67 11.18
CA GLU A 210 -13.28 -6.22 11.02
C GLU A 210 -12.13 -5.62 11.84
N ALA A 211 -11.44 -4.64 11.26
CA ALA A 211 -10.39 -3.85 11.91
C ALA A 211 -11.00 -2.76 12.79
#